data_AF-A0A935DW96-F1
#
_entry.id   AF-A0A935DW96-F1
#
_cell.length_a   1.000
_cell.length_b   1.000
_cell.length_c   1.000
_cell.angle_alpha   90.00
_cell.angle_beta   90.00
_cell.angle_gamma   90.00
#
_symmetry.space_group_name_H-M   'P 1'
#
loop_
_entity.id
_entity.type
_entity.pdbx_description
1 polymer ?
#
loop_
_entity_poly.entity_id
_entity_poly.type
_entity_poly.pdbx_seq_one_letter_code
_entity_poly.pdbx_strand_id
1 'polypeptide(L)'
;MKEERNAFSGNWLVSEYLYTPAGEFVGLIHQRRRVQPNGELTRVIQITEKVELAESISDEAKALAGIMDERAGASTFDLKLAGQARHYLGEDVIGGGFSWKDGVLTAKGLWMRFGYNFTSFSILLNPRRQVTGGRYYKANQEIAVIVGVAVPEEEGFPEMTSGDMAKEYRGERFTISPDGELIETTSIATNEHTFTDKEGLRGNEKEYGALREMECVTAPGETISAIEITDHASGSVAGIWKKFRDEKLFQVEVYVLKANER
;
A
#
# COMPACT_ATOMS: atom_id res chain seq x y z
N MET A 1 10.92 -5.80 30.27
CA MET A 1 10.70 -5.31 28.90
C MET A 1 9.21 -5.31 28.67
N LYS A 2 8.58 -4.14 28.46
CA LYS A 2 7.20 -4.12 27.96
C LYS A 2 7.27 -4.65 26.54
N GLU A 3 6.58 -5.75 26.24
CA GLU A 3 6.27 -6.10 24.86
C GLU A 3 5.56 -4.87 24.28
N GLU A 4 6.25 -4.14 23.41
CA GLU A 4 5.58 -3.21 22.53
C GLU A 4 4.58 -4.04 21.75
N ARG A 5 3.29 -3.85 22.03
CA ARG A 5 2.24 -4.44 21.21
C ARG A 5 2.52 -3.99 19.79
N ASN A 6 2.93 -4.94 18.95
CA ASN A 6 3.00 -4.72 17.52
C ASN A 6 1.67 -4.10 17.08
N ALA A 7 1.69 -2.87 16.59
CA ALA A 7 0.50 -2.10 16.24
C ALA A 7 -0.38 -2.82 15.19
N PHE A 8 0.17 -3.86 14.53
CA PHE A 8 -0.52 -4.68 13.54
C PHE A 8 -1.14 -5.97 14.10
N SER A 9 -0.93 -6.30 15.38
CA SER A 9 -1.55 -7.49 15.99
C SER A 9 -3.04 -7.25 16.27
N GLY A 10 -3.84 -8.31 16.17
CA GLY A 10 -5.28 -8.27 16.45
C GLY A 10 -6.14 -8.68 15.26
N ASN A 11 -7.43 -8.39 15.36
CA ASN A 11 -8.40 -8.61 14.31
C ASN A 11 -8.65 -7.30 13.55
N TRP A 12 -8.64 -7.39 12.24
CA TRP A 12 -8.77 -6.26 11.33
C TRP A 12 -9.82 -6.56 10.28
N LEU A 13 -10.61 -5.55 9.95
CA LEU A 13 -11.46 -5.54 8.78
C LEU A 13 -10.82 -4.69 7.71
N VAL A 14 -10.82 -5.20 6.48
CA VAL A 14 -10.18 -4.55 5.33
C VAL A 14 -11.18 -4.44 4.20
N SER A 15 -11.21 -3.26 3.59
CA SER A 15 -11.94 -2.99 2.36
C SER A 15 -10.93 -2.67 1.26
N GLU A 16 -10.87 -3.50 0.22
CA GLU A 16 -10.01 -3.34 -0.95
C GLU A 16 -10.83 -2.95 -2.18
N TYR A 17 -10.50 -1.80 -2.75
CA TYR A 17 -11.06 -1.28 -3.98
C TYR A 17 -10.24 -1.82 -5.16
N LEU A 18 -10.92 -2.54 -6.06
CA LEU A 18 -10.31 -3.21 -7.20
C LEU A 18 -10.43 -2.34 -8.44
N TYR A 19 -9.32 -2.19 -9.17
CA TYR A 19 -9.24 -1.46 -10.42
C TYR A 19 -8.59 -2.30 -11.52
N THR A 20 -9.00 -2.06 -12.76
CA THR A 20 -8.25 -2.53 -13.93
C THR A 20 -6.92 -1.77 -14.07
N PRO A 21 -5.93 -2.27 -14.82
CA PRO A 21 -4.69 -1.54 -15.09
C PRO A 21 -4.90 -0.16 -15.75
N ALA A 22 -6.03 0.01 -16.44
CA ALA A 22 -6.45 1.24 -17.08
C ALA A 22 -7.15 2.24 -16.12
N GLY A 23 -7.46 1.84 -14.89
CA GLY A 23 -8.08 2.71 -13.88
C GLY A 23 -9.59 2.58 -13.76
N GLU A 24 -10.24 1.65 -14.47
CA GLU A 24 -11.66 1.38 -14.28
C GLU A 24 -11.90 0.75 -12.91
N PHE A 25 -12.81 1.32 -12.12
CA PHE A 25 -13.23 0.75 -10.84
C PHE A 25 -14.12 -0.48 -11.09
N VAL A 26 -13.69 -1.62 -10.56
CA VAL A 26 -14.34 -2.92 -10.79
C VAL A 26 -15.32 -3.26 -9.66
N GLY A 27 -14.95 -2.95 -8.42
CA GLY A 27 -15.73 -3.34 -7.25
C GLY A 27 -14.94 -3.36 -5.95
N LEU A 28 -15.59 -3.85 -4.91
CA LEU A 28 -15.09 -3.87 -3.55
C LEU A 28 -14.84 -5.32 -3.10
N ILE A 29 -13.78 -5.54 -2.32
CA ILE A 29 -13.48 -6.83 -1.70
C ILE A 29 -13.31 -6.62 -0.21
N HIS A 30 -14.10 -7.34 0.57
CA HIS A 30 -13.97 -7.36 2.01
C HIS A 30 -13.06 -8.48 2.48
N GLN A 31 -12.26 -8.20 3.51
CA GLN A 31 -11.41 -9.19 4.15
C GLN A 31 -11.47 -9.08 5.67
N ARG A 32 -11.38 -10.22 6.34
CA ARG A 32 -11.12 -10.31 7.78
C ARG A 32 -9.72 -10.84 7.98
N ARG A 33 -8.86 -10.11 8.69
CA ARG A 33 -7.48 -10.50 8.95
C ARG A 33 -7.26 -10.64 10.45
N ARG A 34 -6.75 -11.79 10.88
CA ARG A 34 -6.27 -12.01 12.24
C ARG A 34 -4.76 -12.15 12.22
N VAL A 35 -4.09 -11.26 12.93
CA VAL A 35 -2.63 -11.21 13.06
C VAL A 35 -2.27 -11.54 14.48
N GLN A 36 -1.50 -12.61 14.69
CA GLN A 36 -1.17 -13.09 16.03
C GLN A 36 0.26 -13.62 16.14
N PRO A 37 0.87 -13.56 17.33
CA PRO A 37 2.15 -14.22 17.58
C PRO A 37 2.09 -15.73 17.30
N ASN A 38 3.18 -16.27 16.77
CA ASN A 38 3.38 -17.70 16.50
C ASN A 38 4.86 -18.06 16.77
N GLY A 39 5.25 -18.08 18.05
CA GLY A 39 6.64 -18.20 18.46
C GLY A 39 7.45 -16.98 17.99
N GLU A 40 8.54 -17.22 17.25
CA GLU A 40 9.36 -16.16 16.64
C GLU A 40 8.74 -15.57 15.36
N LEU A 41 7.62 -16.14 14.90
CA LEU A 41 6.90 -15.70 13.71
C LEU A 41 5.64 -14.93 14.09
N THR A 42 5.07 -14.23 13.12
CA THR A 42 3.70 -13.68 13.22
C THR A 42 2.81 -14.40 12.22
N ARG A 43 1.74 -15.03 12.69
CA ARG A 43 0.76 -15.69 11.83
C ARG A 43 -0.29 -14.70 11.36
N VAL A 44 -0.57 -14.72 10.06
CA VAL A 44 -1.68 -14.02 9.43
C VAL A 44 -2.69 -15.06 8.95
N ILE A 45 -3.93 -14.91 9.41
CA ILE A 45 -5.08 -15.66 8.91
C ILE A 45 -5.98 -14.65 8.22
N GLN A 46 -6.19 -14.83 6.93
CA GLN A 46 -7.00 -13.94 6.11
C GLN A 46 -8.21 -14.70 5.55
N ILE A 47 -9.40 -14.13 5.67
CA ILE A 47 -10.61 -14.60 5.01
C ILE A 47 -11.03 -13.51 4.03
N THR A 48 -11.02 -13.84 2.74
CA THR A 48 -11.36 -12.91 1.67
C THR A 48 -12.73 -13.24 1.09
N GLU A 49 -13.57 -12.23 0.94
CA GLU A 49 -14.86 -12.34 0.24
C GLU A 49 -14.66 -12.21 -1.27
N LYS A 50 -15.72 -12.53 -2.02
CA LYS A 50 -15.75 -12.29 -3.47
C LYS A 50 -15.86 -10.80 -3.77
N VAL A 51 -15.55 -10.42 -5.01
CA VAL A 51 -15.71 -9.05 -5.48
C VAL A 51 -17.20 -8.69 -5.51
N GLU A 52 -17.57 -7.65 -4.78
CA GLU A 52 -18.84 -6.95 -4.93
C GLU A 52 -18.72 -5.98 -6.11
N LEU A 53 -19.32 -6.34 -7.24
CA LEU A 53 -19.13 -5.61 -8.50
C LEU A 53 -19.76 -4.23 -8.46
N ALA A 54 -19.06 -3.26 -9.04
CA ALA A 54 -19.63 -1.95 -9.36
C ALA A 54 -20.66 -2.06 -10.49
N GLU A 55 -21.57 -1.08 -10.55
CA GLU A 55 -22.56 -1.01 -11.62
C GLU A 55 -21.90 -0.63 -12.96
N SER A 56 -22.43 -1.17 -14.06
CA SER A 56 -22.05 -0.79 -15.44
C SER A 56 -20.57 -0.96 -15.81
N ILE A 57 -19.90 -1.98 -15.27
CA ILE A 57 -18.51 -2.30 -15.60
C ILE A 57 -18.36 -2.99 -16.97
N SER A 58 -17.19 -2.79 -17.58
CA SER A 58 -16.79 -3.41 -18.84
C SER A 58 -16.67 -4.94 -18.74
N ASP A 59 -16.66 -5.62 -19.88
CA ASP A 59 -16.45 -7.07 -19.92
C ASP A 59 -15.03 -7.46 -19.50
N GLU A 60 -14.05 -6.57 -19.72
CA GLU A 60 -12.69 -6.72 -19.20
C GLU A 60 -12.68 -6.68 -17.66
N ALA A 61 -13.38 -5.71 -17.06
CA ALA A 61 -13.54 -5.61 -15.60
C ALA A 61 -14.25 -6.83 -15.00
N LYS A 62 -15.29 -7.38 -15.67
CA LYS A 62 -15.95 -8.63 -15.22
C LYS A 62 -15.00 -9.83 -15.27
N ALA A 63 -14.23 -9.95 -16.35
CA ALA A 63 -13.24 -11.02 -16.48
C ALA A 63 -12.17 -10.92 -15.39
N LEU A 64 -11.71 -9.70 -15.11
CA LEU A 64 -10.79 -9.43 -14.01
C LEU A 64 -11.38 -9.80 -12.65
N ALA A 65 -12.64 -9.43 -12.37
CA ALA A 65 -13.30 -9.81 -11.13
C ALA A 65 -13.37 -11.33 -10.96
N GLY A 66 -13.64 -12.07 -12.04
CA GLY A 66 -13.62 -13.54 -12.04
C GLY A 66 -12.26 -14.14 -11.66
N ILE A 67 -11.16 -13.56 -12.15
CA ILE A 67 -9.79 -13.93 -11.74
C ILE A 67 -9.59 -13.62 -10.26
N MET A 68 -9.99 -12.42 -9.86
CA MET A 68 -9.83 -11.93 -8.49
C MET A 68 -10.63 -12.73 -7.47
N ASP A 69 -11.77 -13.31 -7.86
CA ASP A 69 -12.59 -14.20 -7.05
C ASP A 69 -11.90 -15.54 -6.71
N GLU A 70 -10.88 -15.96 -7.45
CA GLU A 70 -10.08 -17.16 -7.14
C GLU A 70 -9.36 -17.04 -5.79
N ARG A 71 -9.18 -15.82 -5.29
CA ARG A 71 -8.60 -15.53 -3.97
C ARG A 71 -9.58 -15.72 -2.81
N ALA A 72 -10.88 -15.85 -3.10
CA ALA A 72 -11.91 -15.91 -2.07
C ALA A 72 -11.73 -17.15 -1.18
N GLY A 73 -12.04 -16.98 0.11
CA GLY A 73 -11.86 -18.00 1.13
C GLY A 73 -10.69 -17.71 2.07
N ALA A 74 -10.27 -18.75 2.80
CA ALA A 74 -9.24 -18.65 3.82
C ALA A 74 -7.84 -18.82 3.23
N SER A 75 -6.90 -18.02 3.73
CA SER A 75 -5.47 -18.15 3.52
C SER A 75 -4.73 -17.99 4.84
N THR A 76 -3.65 -18.74 5.03
CA THR A 76 -2.80 -18.67 6.22
C THR A 76 -1.32 -18.64 5.82
N PHE A 77 -0.59 -17.67 6.36
CA PHE A 77 0.85 -17.58 6.16
C PHE A 77 1.50 -16.96 7.41
N ASP A 78 2.78 -17.26 7.59
CA ASP A 78 3.59 -16.72 8.66
C ASP A 78 4.53 -15.63 8.12
N LEU A 79 4.80 -14.63 8.94
CA LEU A 79 5.72 -13.53 8.69
C LEU A 79 6.94 -13.70 9.58
N LYS A 80 8.13 -13.70 8.98
CA LYS A 80 9.41 -13.68 9.68
C LYS A 80 10.09 -12.34 9.49
N LEU A 81 10.47 -11.68 10.57
CA LEU A 81 11.30 -10.46 10.51
C LEU A 81 12.78 -10.84 10.47
N ALA A 82 13.55 -10.15 9.65
CA ALA A 82 15.00 -10.28 9.52
C ALA A 82 15.61 -8.88 9.31
N GLY A 83 15.86 -8.17 10.41
CA GLY A 83 16.17 -6.74 10.37
C GLY A 83 14.98 -5.97 9.80
N GLN A 84 15.20 -5.18 8.75
CA GLN A 84 14.13 -4.47 8.03
C GLN A 84 13.41 -5.33 7.01
N ALA A 85 13.98 -6.47 6.63
CA ALA A 85 13.34 -7.42 5.75
C ALA A 85 12.23 -8.19 6.48
N ARG A 86 11.18 -8.52 5.74
CA ARG A 86 10.07 -9.35 6.18
C ARG A 86 9.85 -10.47 5.18
N HIS A 87 9.85 -11.71 5.61
CA HIS A 87 9.61 -12.85 4.74
C HIS A 87 8.19 -13.34 4.93
N TYR A 88 7.49 -13.58 3.83
CA TYR A 88 6.18 -14.22 3.78
C TYR A 88 6.42 -15.71 3.56
N LEU A 89 5.93 -16.53 4.48
CA LEU A 89 6.19 -17.96 4.56
C LEU A 89 4.86 -18.71 4.70
N GLY A 90 4.38 -19.34 3.64
CA GLY A 90 3.18 -20.16 3.70
C GLY A 90 2.89 -20.87 2.39
N GLU A 91 1.98 -21.84 2.43
CA GLU A 91 1.49 -22.51 1.23
C GLU A 91 0.70 -21.56 0.33
N ASP A 92 0.02 -20.56 0.90
CA ASP A 92 -0.74 -19.58 0.12
C ASP A 92 0.14 -18.45 -0.44
N VAL A 93 1.17 -18.02 0.30
CA VAL A 93 2.00 -16.85 -0.01
C VAL A 93 3.46 -17.11 0.28
N ILE A 94 4.30 -16.81 -0.71
CA ILE A 94 5.74 -16.67 -0.53
C ILE A 94 6.19 -15.30 -1.02
N GLY A 95 7.14 -14.67 -0.34
CA GLY A 95 7.56 -13.32 -0.73
C GLY A 95 8.48 -12.65 0.26
N GLY A 96 8.82 -11.41 -0.06
CA GLY A 96 9.69 -10.55 0.73
C GLY A 96 9.16 -9.13 0.77
N GLY A 97 9.30 -8.49 1.91
CA GLY A 97 9.03 -7.07 2.13
C GLY A 97 10.19 -6.37 2.79
N PHE A 98 10.17 -5.05 2.72
CA PHE A 98 11.15 -4.17 3.33
C PHE A 98 10.41 -3.07 4.10
N SER A 99 10.75 -2.92 5.37
CA SER A 99 10.20 -1.90 6.26
C SER A 99 11.07 -0.65 6.15
N TRP A 100 10.56 0.40 5.52
CA TRP A 100 11.27 1.66 5.31
C TRP A 100 11.26 2.53 6.58
N LYS A 101 10.12 2.54 7.26
CA LYS A 101 9.91 3.23 8.53
C LYS A 101 8.92 2.40 9.35
N ASP A 102 8.89 2.63 10.66
CA ASP A 102 7.82 2.05 11.47
C ASP A 102 6.45 2.36 10.85
N GLY A 103 5.64 1.32 10.70
CA GLY A 103 4.35 1.39 10.02
C GLY A 103 4.37 1.43 8.49
N VAL A 104 5.54 1.51 7.83
CA VAL A 104 5.64 1.68 6.37
C VAL A 104 6.49 0.60 5.72
N LEU A 105 5.91 -0.15 4.79
CA LEU A 105 6.58 -1.24 4.10
C LEU A 105 6.20 -1.32 2.63
N THR A 106 7.10 -1.87 1.82
CA THR A 106 6.77 -2.38 0.48
C THR A 106 7.15 -3.84 0.38
N ALA A 107 6.37 -4.64 -0.35
CA ALA A 107 6.61 -6.05 -0.52
C ALA A 107 6.37 -6.51 -1.96
N LYS A 108 6.86 -7.72 -2.24
CA LYS A 108 6.60 -8.46 -3.46
C LYS A 108 6.59 -9.94 -3.17
N GLY A 109 5.87 -10.70 -3.98
CA GLY A 109 5.82 -12.14 -3.80
C GLY A 109 4.95 -12.81 -4.83
N LEU A 110 4.59 -14.05 -4.52
CA LEU A 110 3.73 -14.90 -5.30
C LEU A 110 2.67 -15.47 -4.37
N TRP A 111 1.42 -15.33 -4.79
CA TRP A 111 0.36 -16.13 -4.22
C TRP A 111 0.31 -17.47 -4.94
N MET A 112 0.73 -18.52 -4.25
CA MET A 112 0.96 -19.83 -4.85
C MET A 112 -0.35 -20.48 -5.29
N ARG A 113 -1.43 -20.30 -4.53
CA ARG A 113 -2.73 -20.92 -4.80
C ARG A 113 -3.40 -20.40 -6.08
N PHE A 114 -3.31 -19.10 -6.35
CA PHE A 114 -3.86 -18.51 -7.57
C PHE A 114 -2.82 -18.30 -8.67
N GLY A 115 -1.52 -18.34 -8.35
CA GLY A 115 -0.43 -18.31 -9.35
C GLY A 115 -0.09 -16.93 -9.89
N TYR A 116 -0.37 -15.86 -9.13
CA TYR A 116 -0.09 -14.48 -9.55
C TYR A 116 0.96 -13.84 -8.64
N ASN A 117 1.91 -13.15 -9.29
CA ASN A 117 2.86 -12.32 -8.58
C ASN A 117 2.17 -11.07 -8.06
N PHE A 118 2.68 -10.50 -6.99
CA PHE A 118 2.23 -9.21 -6.51
C PHE A 118 3.40 -8.29 -6.18
N THR A 119 3.14 -7.00 -6.29
CA THR A 119 3.84 -5.95 -5.54
C THR A 119 2.83 -5.32 -4.60
N SER A 120 3.26 -4.88 -3.43
CA SER A 120 2.37 -4.24 -2.47
C SER A 120 3.09 -3.19 -1.64
N PHE A 121 2.28 -2.34 -1.03
CA PHE A 121 2.71 -1.40 -0.01
C PHE A 121 1.73 -1.46 1.16
N SER A 122 2.21 -1.03 2.32
CA SER A 122 1.34 -0.72 3.43
C SER A 122 1.90 0.43 4.26
N ILE A 123 1.01 1.31 4.70
CA ILE A 123 1.32 2.50 5.48
C ILE A 123 0.32 2.61 6.62
N LEU A 124 0.81 2.64 7.86
CA LEU A 124 0.02 2.95 9.04
C LEU A 124 -0.19 4.48 9.11
N LEU A 125 -1.42 4.95 8.89
CA LEU A 125 -1.76 6.36 8.97
C LEU A 125 -1.90 6.84 10.41
N ASN A 126 -2.32 5.93 11.29
CA ASN A 126 -2.35 6.03 12.74
C ASN A 126 -2.50 4.61 13.32
N PRO A 127 -2.34 4.38 14.64
CA PRO A 127 -2.38 3.04 15.24
C PRO A 127 -3.65 2.21 14.99
N ARG A 128 -4.72 2.82 14.48
CA ARG A 128 -6.02 2.19 14.21
C ARG A 128 -6.40 2.23 12.73
N ARG A 129 -5.55 2.73 11.84
CA ARG A 129 -5.88 2.83 10.41
C ARG A 129 -4.65 2.63 9.55
N GLN A 130 -4.70 1.60 8.73
CA GLN A 130 -3.64 1.22 7.79
C GLN A 130 -4.20 1.31 6.37
N VAL A 131 -3.45 1.95 5.47
CA VAL A 131 -3.69 1.80 4.04
C VAL A 131 -2.78 0.70 3.49
N THR A 132 -3.31 -0.03 2.53
CA THR A 132 -2.64 -1.12 1.84
C THR A 132 -2.94 -0.98 0.36
N GLY A 133 -2.07 -1.50 -0.49
CA GLY A 133 -2.36 -1.54 -1.91
C GLY A 133 -1.31 -2.32 -2.63
N GLY A 134 -1.46 -2.44 -3.95
CA GLY A 134 -0.57 -3.26 -4.73
C GLY A 134 -1.11 -3.59 -6.10
N ARG A 135 -0.29 -4.33 -6.84
CA ARG A 135 -0.56 -4.77 -8.19
C ARG A 135 -0.42 -6.27 -8.27
N TYR A 136 -1.22 -6.89 -9.11
CA TYR A 136 -1.16 -8.32 -9.41
C TYR A 136 -0.72 -8.54 -10.84
N TYR A 137 0.07 -9.60 -11.06
CA TYR A 137 0.67 -9.90 -12.35
C TYR A 137 0.54 -11.37 -12.72
N LYS A 138 0.27 -11.62 -13.99
CA LYS A 138 0.36 -12.93 -14.64
C LYS A 138 1.44 -12.89 -15.70
N ALA A 139 2.51 -13.67 -15.54
CA ALA A 139 3.62 -13.71 -16.50
C ALA A 139 4.11 -12.30 -16.93
N ASN A 140 4.31 -11.40 -15.96
CA ASN A 140 4.70 -9.99 -16.12
C ASN A 140 3.64 -9.04 -16.71
N GLN A 141 2.47 -9.54 -17.09
CA GLN A 141 1.34 -8.69 -17.43
C GLN A 141 0.60 -8.29 -16.15
N GLU A 142 0.46 -6.99 -15.93
CA GLU A 142 -0.40 -6.47 -14.88
C GLU A 142 -1.86 -6.79 -15.19
N ILE A 143 -2.56 -7.30 -14.18
CA ILE A 143 -3.97 -7.69 -14.30
C ILE A 143 -4.89 -6.86 -13.40
N ALA A 144 -4.42 -6.43 -12.24
CA ALA A 144 -5.24 -5.74 -11.24
C ALA A 144 -4.40 -4.76 -10.44
N VAL A 145 -5.03 -3.67 -10.05
CA VAL A 145 -4.55 -2.74 -9.03
C VAL A 145 -5.54 -2.77 -7.88
N ILE A 146 -5.04 -2.84 -6.65
CA ILE A 146 -5.84 -2.70 -5.44
C ILE A 146 -5.34 -1.55 -4.59
N VAL A 147 -6.26 -0.82 -4.00
CA VAL A 147 -6.00 0.06 -2.87
C VAL A 147 -7.04 -0.24 -1.82
N GLY A 148 -6.62 -0.36 -0.57
CA GLY A 148 -7.50 -0.74 0.51
C GLY A 148 -7.13 -0.09 1.81
N VAL A 149 -8.05 -0.20 2.76
CA VAL A 149 -7.90 0.36 4.09
C VAL A 149 -8.33 -0.68 5.11
N ALA A 150 -7.58 -0.75 6.20
CA ALA A 150 -7.76 -1.68 7.29
C ALA A 150 -7.94 -0.91 8.62
N VAL A 151 -8.91 -1.34 9.41
CA VAL A 151 -9.19 -0.84 10.77
C VAL A 151 -9.43 -2.01 11.72
N PRO A 152 -9.31 -1.81 13.05
CA PRO A 152 -9.70 -2.81 14.04
C PRO A 152 -11.13 -3.31 13.82
N GLU A 153 -11.36 -4.59 14.08
CA GLU A 153 -12.64 -5.26 13.81
C GLU A 153 -13.85 -4.58 14.46
N GLU A 154 -13.68 -3.96 15.62
CA GLU A 154 -14.74 -3.24 16.32
C GLU A 154 -15.24 -1.97 15.59
N GLU A 155 -14.51 -1.45 14.59
CA GLU A 155 -14.90 -0.27 13.82
C GLU A 155 -15.80 -0.59 12.62
N GLY A 156 -15.96 -1.87 12.26
CA GLY A 156 -16.68 -2.28 11.06
C GLY A 156 -15.83 -2.19 9.78
N PHE A 157 -16.42 -2.54 8.64
CA PHE A 157 -15.71 -2.43 7.36
C PHE A 157 -15.44 -0.95 7.04
N PRO A 158 -14.16 -0.57 6.84
CA PRO A 158 -13.82 0.82 6.61
C PRO A 158 -14.16 1.23 5.18
N GLU A 159 -14.57 2.48 5.00
CA GLU A 159 -14.63 3.09 3.69
C GLU A 159 -13.39 3.96 3.46
N MET A 160 -12.91 3.97 2.21
CA MET A 160 -11.91 4.90 1.74
C MET A 160 -12.61 6.00 0.96
N THR A 161 -12.62 7.20 1.52
CA THR A 161 -13.17 8.38 0.87
C THR A 161 -12.06 9.06 0.10
N SER A 162 -12.19 9.13 -1.23
CA SER A 162 -11.40 10.01 -2.08
C SER A 162 -12.00 11.43 -2.09
N GLY A 163 -11.23 12.41 -2.52
CA GLY A 163 -11.65 13.81 -2.56
C GLY A 163 -10.47 14.76 -2.73
N ASP A 164 -10.76 16.05 -2.88
CA ASP A 164 -9.73 17.08 -3.04
C ASP A 164 -8.81 17.13 -1.84
N MET A 165 -7.49 17.10 -2.07
CA MET A 165 -6.51 17.24 -1.00
C MET A 165 -6.77 18.48 -0.14
N ALA A 166 -6.63 18.34 1.18
CA ALA A 166 -6.68 19.49 2.07
C ALA A 166 -5.59 20.49 1.66
N LYS A 167 -5.90 21.79 1.75
CA LYS A 167 -4.93 22.83 1.35
C LYS A 167 -3.69 22.88 2.24
N GLU A 168 -3.79 22.33 3.45
CA GLU A 168 -2.72 22.38 4.43
C GLU A 168 -2.54 21.03 5.14
N TYR A 169 -1.32 20.51 5.05
CA TYR A 169 -0.88 19.31 5.75
C TYR A 169 0.38 19.59 6.58
N ARG A 170 0.51 18.90 7.71
CA ARG A 170 1.69 18.93 8.58
C ARG A 170 2.16 17.54 8.94
N GLY A 171 3.46 17.39 9.15
CA GLY A 171 4.05 16.15 9.59
C GLY A 171 5.55 16.11 9.30
N GLU A 172 6.07 14.92 9.10
CA GLU A 172 7.48 14.70 8.83
C GLU A 172 7.64 13.90 7.54
N ARG A 173 8.65 14.26 6.77
CA ARG A 173 9.18 13.45 5.67
C ARG A 173 10.52 12.86 6.10
N PHE A 174 10.67 11.56 5.88
CA PHE A 174 11.86 10.80 6.19
C PHE A 174 12.57 10.43 4.89
N THR A 175 13.83 10.83 4.78
CA THR A 175 14.73 10.45 3.71
C THR A 175 15.55 9.25 4.18
N ILE A 176 15.51 8.16 3.43
CA ILE A 176 16.01 6.85 3.82
C ILE A 176 16.93 6.31 2.73
N SER A 177 18.03 5.66 3.12
CA SER A 177 18.98 5.03 2.22
C SER A 177 18.40 3.75 1.59
N PRO A 178 19.01 3.21 0.51
CA PRO A 178 18.57 1.95 -0.08
C PRO A 178 18.62 0.76 0.90
N ASP A 179 19.54 0.82 1.87
CA ASP A 179 19.71 -0.17 2.93
C ASP A 179 18.81 0.09 4.15
N GLY A 180 17.94 1.11 4.07
CA GLY A 180 16.93 1.44 5.06
C GLY A 180 17.41 2.31 6.22
N GLU A 181 18.61 2.89 6.14
CA GLU A 181 19.10 3.82 7.16
C GLU A 181 18.45 5.19 7.01
N LEU A 182 18.00 5.79 8.12
CA LEU A 182 17.48 7.15 8.11
C LEU A 182 18.62 8.14 7.84
N ILE A 183 18.49 8.91 6.76
CA ILE A 183 19.44 9.95 6.35
C ILE A 183 19.01 11.30 6.94
N GLU A 184 17.74 11.65 6.80
CA GLU A 184 17.23 12.98 7.17
C GLU A 184 15.76 12.91 7.56
N THR A 185 15.36 13.76 8.52
CA THR A 185 13.96 14.08 8.81
C THR A 185 13.72 15.55 8.51
N THR A 186 12.78 15.83 7.60
CA THR A 186 12.35 17.19 7.27
C THR A 186 10.95 17.41 7.83
N SER A 187 10.79 18.44 8.68
CA SER A 187 9.46 18.89 9.08
C SER A 187 8.73 19.53 7.91
N ILE A 188 7.51 19.07 7.66
CA ILE A 188 6.63 19.57 6.62
C ILE A 188 5.53 20.39 7.30
N ALA A 189 5.46 21.67 6.96
CA ALA A 189 4.34 22.54 7.28
C ALA A 189 3.89 23.15 5.96
N THR A 190 3.07 22.43 5.20
CA THR A 190 2.73 22.86 3.84
C THR A 190 1.44 23.67 3.79
N ASN A 191 1.56 24.81 3.13
CA ASN A 191 0.74 25.25 2.00
C ASN A 191 1.53 25.22 0.66
N GLU A 192 2.77 24.70 0.60
CA GLU A 192 3.60 24.69 -0.62
C GLU A 192 4.58 23.49 -0.72
N HIS A 193 4.72 22.93 -1.94
CA HIS A 193 5.85 22.14 -2.46
C HIS A 193 6.02 20.62 -2.23
N THR A 194 5.20 19.90 -1.45
CA THR A 194 5.33 18.41 -1.42
C THR A 194 4.65 17.71 -2.62
N PHE A 195 3.75 18.40 -3.33
CA PHE A 195 2.84 17.78 -4.32
C PHE A 195 2.79 18.49 -5.69
N THR A 196 3.43 19.65 -5.82
CA THR A 196 3.21 20.57 -6.96
C THR A 196 4.47 20.95 -7.71
N ASP A 197 5.66 20.73 -7.15
CA ASP A 197 6.90 21.01 -7.87
C ASP A 197 7.19 19.87 -8.86
N LYS A 198 6.50 19.96 -9.99
CA LYS A 198 6.65 19.07 -11.15
C LYS A 198 7.58 19.67 -12.19
N GLU A 199 8.24 20.78 -11.89
CA GLU A 199 9.08 21.46 -12.87
C GLU A 199 10.25 20.54 -13.25
N GLY A 200 10.29 20.15 -14.53
CA GLY A 200 11.28 19.20 -15.05
C GLY A 200 10.90 17.71 -14.95
N LEU A 201 9.85 17.34 -14.21
CA LEU A 201 9.37 15.95 -14.18
C LEU A 201 8.69 15.59 -15.50
N ARG A 202 9.21 14.58 -16.20
CA ARG A 202 8.57 14.00 -17.39
C ARG A 202 8.19 12.56 -17.10
N GLY A 203 6.89 12.26 -17.11
CA GLY A 203 6.43 10.96 -16.65
C GLY A 203 4.97 10.68 -16.94
N ASN A 204 4.55 9.50 -16.49
CA ASN A 204 3.16 9.08 -16.48
C ASN A 204 2.63 9.11 -15.04
N GLU A 205 1.37 9.48 -14.92
CA GLU A 205 0.64 9.50 -13.67
C GLU A 205 -0.65 8.72 -13.86
N LYS A 206 -1.01 7.92 -12.86
CA LYS A 206 -2.28 7.20 -12.81
C LYS A 206 -2.96 7.40 -11.47
N GLU A 207 -4.28 7.46 -11.51
CA GLU A 207 -5.12 7.59 -10.32
C GLU A 207 -6.09 6.41 -10.24
N TYR A 208 -6.20 5.84 -9.05
CA TYR A 208 -7.03 4.70 -8.69
C TYR A 208 -7.76 5.03 -7.40
N GLY A 209 -8.82 5.85 -7.51
CA GLY A 209 -9.55 6.36 -6.35
C GLY A 209 -8.65 7.21 -5.45
N ALA A 210 -8.37 6.72 -4.24
CA ALA A 210 -7.51 7.42 -3.28
C ALA A 210 -6.00 7.24 -3.53
N LEU A 211 -5.61 6.31 -4.40
CA LEU A 211 -4.21 6.04 -4.75
C LEU A 211 -3.81 6.80 -6.01
N ARG A 212 -2.70 7.52 -5.93
CA ARG A 212 -2.00 8.14 -7.04
C ARG A 212 -0.63 7.48 -7.20
N GLU A 213 -0.29 7.13 -8.43
CA GLU A 213 1.01 6.56 -8.77
C GLU A 213 1.68 7.36 -9.88
N MET A 214 2.99 7.55 -9.75
CA MET A 214 3.79 8.35 -10.68
C MET A 214 5.08 7.63 -11.04
N GLU A 215 5.39 7.61 -12.33
CA GLU A 215 6.67 7.15 -12.88
C GLU A 215 7.26 8.28 -13.71
N CYS A 216 8.36 8.87 -13.24
CA CYS A 216 8.92 10.09 -13.79
C CYS A 216 10.43 9.96 -14.06
N VAL A 217 10.91 10.67 -15.08
CA VAL A 217 12.33 10.95 -15.31
C VAL A 217 12.62 12.37 -14.83
N THR A 218 13.65 12.54 -14.02
CA THR A 218 14.09 13.84 -13.47
C THR A 218 15.34 14.38 -14.17
N ALA A 219 16.26 13.48 -14.54
CA ALA A 219 17.52 13.78 -15.18
C ALA A 219 18.03 12.54 -15.94
N PRO A 220 19.05 12.64 -16.81
CA PRO A 220 19.67 11.47 -17.42
C PRO A 220 20.12 10.45 -16.36
N GLY A 221 19.64 9.22 -16.47
CA GLY A 221 19.93 8.14 -15.52
C GLY A 221 19.12 8.22 -14.21
N GLU A 222 18.28 9.22 -14.00
CA GLU A 222 17.48 9.37 -12.77
C GLU A 222 15.98 9.22 -13.02
N THR A 223 15.36 8.32 -12.24
CA THR A 223 13.92 8.09 -12.27
C THR A 223 13.30 8.11 -10.89
N ILE A 224 12.00 8.39 -10.83
CA ILE A 224 11.19 8.37 -9.62
C ILE A 224 10.01 7.42 -9.85
N SER A 225 9.81 6.50 -8.92
CA SER A 225 8.58 5.74 -8.75
C SER A 225 7.93 6.19 -7.44
N ALA A 226 6.74 6.74 -7.49
CA ALA A 226 6.07 7.28 -6.32
C ALA A 226 4.64 6.75 -6.20
N ILE A 227 4.26 6.47 -4.95
CA ILE A 227 2.88 6.20 -4.56
C ILE A 227 2.45 7.24 -3.52
N GLU A 228 1.20 7.66 -3.63
CA GLU A 228 0.58 8.61 -2.71
C GLU A 228 -0.87 8.22 -2.46
N ILE A 229 -1.29 8.29 -1.21
CA ILE A 229 -2.61 7.89 -0.76
C ILE A 229 -3.20 9.03 0.04
N THR A 230 -4.37 9.50 -0.39
CA THR A 230 -5.15 10.50 0.34
C THR A 230 -6.33 9.81 1.02
N ASP A 231 -6.34 9.80 2.35
CA ASP A 231 -7.39 9.21 3.15
C ASP A 231 -8.13 10.28 3.95
N HIS A 232 -9.28 10.72 3.42
CA HIS A 232 -10.08 11.79 4.01
C HIS A 232 -10.68 11.42 5.36
N ALA A 233 -11.03 10.15 5.56
CA ALA A 233 -11.60 9.67 6.81
C ALA A 233 -10.67 9.90 8.02
N SER A 234 -9.35 9.86 7.82
CA SER A 234 -8.38 10.20 8.88
C SER A 234 -7.70 11.56 8.69
N GLY A 235 -8.11 12.32 7.68
CA GLY A 235 -7.46 13.57 7.29
C GLY A 235 -5.98 13.39 6.97
N SER A 236 -5.56 12.25 6.40
CA SER A 236 -4.15 11.95 6.17
C SER A 236 -3.80 11.93 4.69
N VAL A 237 -2.57 12.33 4.38
CA VAL A 237 -1.91 11.98 3.13
C VAL A 237 -0.61 11.25 3.45
N ALA A 238 -0.33 10.18 2.72
CA ALA A 238 0.90 9.43 2.91
C ALA A 238 1.50 9.01 1.59
N GLY A 239 2.82 8.85 1.55
CA GLY A 239 3.50 8.47 0.31
C GLY A 239 4.83 7.76 0.53
N ILE A 240 5.23 7.04 -0.50
CA ILE A 240 6.53 6.40 -0.64
C ILE A 240 7.08 6.77 -2.01
N TRP A 241 8.19 7.51 -2.02
CA TRP A 241 8.87 7.94 -3.25
C TRP A 241 10.20 7.23 -3.33
N LYS A 242 10.41 6.45 -4.37
CA LYS A 242 11.66 5.73 -4.64
C LYS A 242 12.38 6.44 -5.77
N LYS A 243 13.57 6.95 -5.49
CA LYS A 243 14.45 7.57 -6.48
C LYS A 243 15.52 6.59 -6.90
N PHE A 244 15.68 6.44 -8.20
CA PHE A 244 16.67 5.57 -8.80
C PHE A 244 17.70 6.41 -9.53
N ARG A 245 18.95 5.96 -9.48
CA ARG A 245 20.05 6.47 -10.30
C ARG A 245 20.72 5.28 -10.98
N ASP A 246 20.84 5.34 -12.29
CA ASP A 246 21.39 4.27 -13.14
C ASP A 246 20.74 2.91 -12.82
N GLU A 247 19.39 2.90 -12.75
CA GLU A 247 18.54 1.75 -12.44
C GLU A 247 18.70 1.17 -11.02
N LYS A 248 19.52 1.80 -10.17
CA LYS A 248 19.70 1.39 -8.77
C LYS A 248 18.91 2.29 -7.85
N LEU A 249 18.25 1.70 -6.86
CA LEU A 249 17.62 2.47 -5.80
C LEU A 249 18.69 3.31 -5.11
N PHE A 250 18.49 4.62 -5.09
CA PHE A 250 19.42 5.59 -4.52
C PHE A 250 18.87 6.19 -3.23
N GLN A 251 17.56 6.40 -3.15
CA GLN A 251 16.92 7.06 -2.02
C GLN A 251 15.44 6.68 -1.94
N VAL A 252 14.91 6.59 -0.73
CA VAL A 252 13.47 6.48 -0.48
C VAL A 252 13.03 7.65 0.38
N GLU A 253 11.97 8.35 0.00
CA GLU A 253 11.29 9.30 0.86
C GLU A 253 9.95 8.71 1.32
N VAL A 254 9.67 8.82 2.61
CA VAL A 254 8.42 8.38 3.22
C VAL A 254 7.81 9.53 4.01
N TYR A 255 6.50 9.73 3.92
CA TYR A 255 5.79 10.69 4.75
C TYR A 255 4.40 10.19 5.11
N VAL A 256 3.93 10.63 6.28
CA VAL A 256 2.53 10.56 6.72
C VAL A 256 2.21 11.92 7.31
N LEU A 257 1.38 12.69 6.60
CA LEU A 257 1.00 14.04 6.99
C LEU A 257 -0.47 14.08 7.36
N LYS A 258 -0.82 14.99 8.27
CA LYS A 258 -2.19 15.23 8.74
C LYS A 258 -2.68 16.60 8.29
N ALA A 259 -3.94 16.67 7.89
CA ALA A 259 -4.60 17.93 7.61
C ALA A 259 -4.66 18.76 8.90
N ASN A 260 -4.53 20.09 8.77
CA ASN A 260 -4.82 20.97 9.91
C ASN A 260 -6.31 20.83 10.26
N GLU A 261 -6.61 20.47 11.52
CA GLU A 261 -7.96 20.64 12.06
C GLU A 261 -8.29 22.14 12.01
N ARG A 262 -9.42 22.49 11.39
CA ARG A 262 -9.95 23.86 11.41
C ARG A 262 -10.61 24.17 12.75
#